data_AF-A0A7W4EKD0-F1
#
_entry.id   AF-A0A7W4EKD0-F1
#
_cell.length_a   1.000
_cell.length_b   1.000
_cell.length_c   1.000
_cell.angle_alpha   90.00
_cell.angle_beta   90.00
_cell.angle_gamma   90.00
#
_symmetry.space_group_name_H-M   'P 1'
#
loop_
_entity.id
_entity.type
_entity.pdbx_description
1 polymer ?
#
loop_
_entity_poly.entity_id
_entity_poly.type
_entity_poly.pdbx_seq_one_letter_code
_entity_poly.pdbx_strand_id
1 'polypeptide(L)'
;MKQQTLNMVGNVWQRAQYGCLAVVIIATMGLSLVIPAGQAWASQAEGQAMLQRVASAEQAARGSLMPMPQAEAGAVAKLGSDGWQFSGGNITGVLQRALDDGNVRVIELPVGTFTIGAISLNAAKNKVVRGNGSLTTLVFDASQPQPPFMNTSGGRAEKLLFTEFTLDARWPPGRKTQNAFQLTNARDIQFYKMAIKNVAQSAILAQGLGAGGGTPNLLVLDTVVENAGLADQTTGFGVLVKDNSPHAKVVGSRVVGVKGGMGVGAHATKVGAPVNMTIISNHISMVRSATAFEGIGLTKGAHNAVVARNVIEPSFDNGISLSSNNNLAVQNFVSSAWNHGCSLEGEGNMLVANEVTAVGHQNYALGEHNDYAGVAIENGTRNTVSGNKITGGDMVYAVKFNQAQRGSNKIGHNQFAWNKAEFNKKPLASDVIGDSAPDYHIALLNADQRAAIASNAGPTQVATPGTPDSTYKPDEKKKEDTKKKDDKKKSRSHDDNGVAPQQHQQQSQDQGAFDPSRLIWLAVGIIVLIIAGGSLIALFIYYRMRKRQ
;
A
#
# COMPACT_ATOMS: atom_id res chain seq x y z
N MET A 1 72.84 36.12 41.71
CA MET A 1 71.38 35.97 41.91
C MET A 1 70.51 36.24 40.67
N LYS A 2 70.76 37.22 39.78
CA LYS A 2 69.82 37.53 38.66
C LYS A 2 69.70 36.49 37.52
N GLN A 3 70.62 35.54 37.38
CA GLN A 3 70.68 34.67 36.18
C GLN A 3 70.06 33.27 36.37
N GLN A 4 69.94 32.78 37.62
CA GLN A 4 69.24 31.52 37.90
C GLN A 4 67.71 31.67 37.83
N THR A 5 67.17 32.86 38.15
CA THR A 5 65.72 33.12 38.13
C THR A 5 65.15 33.07 36.70
N LEU A 6 65.89 33.58 35.70
CA LEU A 6 65.45 33.57 34.30
C LEU A 6 65.36 32.14 33.72
N ASN A 7 66.31 31.26 34.05
CA ASN A 7 66.31 29.87 33.56
C ASN A 7 65.21 29.00 34.21
N MET A 8 64.77 29.33 35.42
CA MET A 8 63.59 28.69 36.03
C MET A 8 62.29 29.16 35.37
N VAL A 9 62.13 30.46 35.10
CA VAL A 9 60.92 30.99 34.46
C VAL A 9 60.75 30.45 33.03
N GLY A 10 61.82 30.35 32.24
CA GLY A 10 61.77 29.77 30.89
C GLY A 10 61.33 28.29 30.87
N ASN A 11 61.86 27.47 31.78
CA ASN A 11 61.48 26.06 31.89
C ASN A 11 60.03 25.86 32.37
N VAL A 12 59.54 26.73 33.25
CA VAL A 12 58.13 26.71 33.68
C VAL A 12 57.21 27.11 32.53
N TRP A 13 57.57 28.12 31.73
CA TRP A 13 56.78 28.54 30.57
C TRP A 13 56.70 27.48 29.47
N GLN A 14 57.81 26.81 29.12
CA GLN A 14 57.77 25.70 28.17
C GLN A 14 56.94 24.52 28.69
N ARG A 15 57.08 24.13 29.96
CA ARG A 15 56.26 23.05 30.55
C ARG A 15 54.78 23.41 30.61
N ALA A 16 54.45 24.68 30.86
CA ALA A 16 53.07 25.17 30.79
C ALA A 16 52.52 25.15 29.35
N GLN A 17 53.32 25.52 28.35
CA GLN A 17 52.91 25.42 26.94
C GLN A 17 52.67 23.98 26.49
N TYR A 18 53.57 23.03 26.81
CA TYR A 18 53.36 21.62 26.51
C TYR A 18 52.19 21.01 27.29
N GLY A 19 52.00 21.41 28.56
CA GLY A 19 50.83 21.01 29.37
C GLY A 19 49.51 21.50 28.78
N CYS A 20 49.42 22.79 28.42
CA CYS A 20 48.22 23.35 27.77
C CYS A 20 47.99 22.74 26.39
N LEU A 21 49.03 22.49 25.59
CA LEU A 21 48.89 21.84 24.28
C LEU A 21 48.40 20.39 24.43
N ALA A 22 48.95 19.64 25.38
CA ALA A 22 48.50 18.28 25.69
C ALA A 22 47.05 18.24 26.20
N VAL A 23 46.66 19.18 27.07
CA VAL A 23 45.27 19.30 27.56
C VAL A 23 44.33 19.71 26.42
N VAL A 24 44.72 20.60 25.51
CA VAL A 24 43.92 20.95 24.33
C VAL A 24 43.81 19.77 23.36
N ILE A 25 44.87 19.00 23.13
CA ILE A 25 44.83 17.78 22.30
C ILE A 25 43.95 16.70 22.95
N ILE A 26 44.08 16.44 24.24
CA ILE A 26 43.23 15.46 24.96
C ILE A 26 41.77 15.94 25.02
N ALA A 27 41.51 17.24 25.21
CA ALA A 27 40.15 17.78 25.21
C ALA A 27 39.52 17.76 23.80
N THR A 28 40.30 18.05 22.74
CA THR A 28 39.79 17.98 21.36
C THR A 28 39.62 16.56 20.88
N MET A 29 40.56 15.64 21.13
CA MET A 29 40.36 14.21 20.84
C MET A 29 39.23 13.60 21.69
N GLY A 30 39.10 14.03 22.95
CA GLY A 30 37.98 13.67 23.83
C GLY A 30 36.64 14.14 23.27
N LEU A 31 36.50 15.41 22.89
CA LEU A 31 35.29 15.91 22.20
C LEU A 31 35.05 15.16 20.88
N SER A 32 36.08 14.98 20.06
CA SER A 32 36.00 14.30 18.76
C SER A 32 35.68 12.81 18.84
N LEU A 33 35.78 12.17 20.01
CA LEU A 33 35.32 10.81 20.26
C LEU A 33 33.94 10.77 20.96
N VAL A 34 33.68 11.71 21.88
CA VAL A 34 32.39 11.81 22.59
C VAL A 34 31.26 12.28 21.68
N ILE A 35 31.52 13.17 20.71
CA ILE A 35 30.51 13.66 19.76
C ILE A 35 29.99 12.53 18.85
N PRO A 36 30.82 11.76 18.12
CA PRO A 36 30.33 10.66 17.29
C PRO A 36 29.73 9.52 18.12
N ALA A 37 30.27 9.20 19.31
CA ALA A 37 29.65 8.22 20.21
C ALA A 37 28.25 8.67 20.67
N GLY A 38 28.08 9.94 21.04
CA GLY A 38 26.79 10.52 21.41
C GLY A 38 25.79 10.55 20.25
N GLN A 39 26.24 10.85 19.03
CA GLN A 39 25.39 10.82 17.82
C GLN A 39 24.97 9.40 17.43
N ALA A 40 25.86 8.41 17.56
CA ALA A 40 25.54 7.00 17.34
C ALA A 40 24.49 6.50 18.36
N TRP A 41 24.70 6.77 19.65
CA TRP A 41 23.73 6.39 20.70
C TRP A 41 22.37 7.10 20.54
N ALA A 42 22.35 8.37 20.13
CA ALA A 42 21.10 9.08 19.83
C ALA A 42 20.36 8.44 18.65
N SER A 43 21.08 8.11 17.56
CA SER A 43 20.49 7.50 16.36
C SER A 43 19.96 6.08 16.66
N GLN A 44 20.68 5.30 17.47
CA GLN A 44 20.22 4.00 17.96
C GLN A 44 18.94 4.12 18.80
N ALA A 45 18.85 5.12 19.69
CA ALA A 45 17.67 5.39 20.50
C ALA A 45 16.46 5.81 19.64
N GLU A 46 16.68 6.66 18.62
CA GLU A 46 15.66 6.99 17.61
C GLU A 46 15.18 5.73 16.87
N GLY A 47 16.08 4.81 16.51
CA GLY A 47 15.74 3.53 15.88
C GLY A 47 14.85 2.64 16.75
N GLN A 48 15.15 2.53 18.04
CA GLN A 48 14.30 1.81 18.99
C GLN A 48 12.93 2.50 19.18
N ALA A 49 12.89 3.84 19.21
CA ALA A 49 11.64 4.59 19.27
C ALA A 49 10.76 4.38 18.02
N MET A 50 11.36 4.23 16.83
CA MET A 50 10.62 3.86 15.61
C MET A 50 10.01 2.46 15.72
N LEU A 51 10.78 1.46 16.18
CA LEU A 51 10.27 0.10 16.37
C LEU A 51 9.17 0.03 17.44
N GLN A 52 9.31 0.81 18.52
CA GLN A 52 8.26 0.95 19.53
C GLN A 52 7.00 1.60 18.94
N ARG A 53 7.14 2.68 18.15
CA ARG A 53 6.01 3.33 17.45
C ARG A 53 5.27 2.34 16.53
N VAL A 54 6.01 1.50 15.79
CA VAL A 54 5.42 0.44 14.94
C VAL A 54 4.68 -0.60 15.78
N ALA A 55 5.30 -1.11 16.84
CA ALA A 55 4.68 -2.11 17.72
C ALA A 55 3.42 -1.58 18.42
N SER A 56 3.48 -0.36 18.97
CA SER A 56 2.33 0.30 19.58
C SER A 56 1.22 0.61 18.57
N ALA A 57 1.55 0.99 17.33
CA ALA A 57 0.55 1.21 16.28
C ALA A 57 -0.16 -0.09 15.86
N GLU A 58 0.57 -1.21 15.71
CA GLU A 58 -0.03 -2.52 15.44
C GLU A 58 -0.88 -3.01 16.63
N GLN A 59 -0.38 -2.90 17.86
CA GLN A 59 -1.12 -3.24 19.07
C GLN A 59 -2.40 -2.41 19.21
N ALA A 60 -2.33 -1.09 18.95
CA ALA A 60 -3.49 -0.19 18.99
C ALA A 60 -4.44 -0.36 17.78
N ALA A 61 -4.02 -1.02 16.71
CA ALA A 61 -4.91 -1.47 15.64
C ALA A 61 -5.69 -2.72 16.08
N ARG A 62 -4.97 -3.77 16.49
CA ARG A 62 -5.54 -5.05 16.93
C ARG A 62 -6.44 -4.87 18.16
N GLY A 63 -6.01 -4.08 19.14
CA GLY A 63 -6.81 -3.73 20.33
C GLY A 63 -7.95 -2.74 20.10
N SER A 64 -8.11 -2.20 18.88
CA SER A 64 -9.27 -1.36 18.52
C SER A 64 -10.41 -2.12 17.83
N LEU A 65 -10.25 -3.43 17.64
CA LEU A 65 -11.33 -4.30 17.18
C LEU A 65 -12.51 -4.23 18.17
N MET A 66 -13.72 -4.02 17.64
CA MET A 66 -14.93 -3.98 18.45
C MET A 66 -15.12 -5.31 19.21
N PRO A 67 -15.41 -5.28 20.52
CA PRO A 67 -15.76 -6.49 21.24
C PRO A 67 -17.06 -7.06 20.67
N MET A 68 -17.18 -8.39 20.67
CA MET A 68 -18.46 -9.05 20.40
C MET A 68 -19.47 -8.61 21.48
N PRO A 69 -20.66 -8.08 21.11
CA PRO A 69 -21.69 -7.73 22.08
C PRO A 69 -22.07 -8.96 22.91
N GLN A 70 -22.29 -8.76 24.21
CA GLN A 70 -22.92 -9.79 25.04
C GLN A 70 -24.34 -10.04 24.52
N ALA A 71 -24.69 -11.32 24.34
CA ALA A 71 -25.94 -11.72 23.72
C ALA A 71 -27.10 -11.63 24.73
N GLU A 72 -27.67 -10.42 24.88
CA GLU A 72 -28.97 -10.24 25.53
C GLU A 72 -30.10 -10.88 24.68
N ALA A 73 -31.13 -11.41 25.33
CA ALA A 73 -32.24 -12.05 24.65
C ALA A 73 -32.97 -11.04 23.73
N GLY A 74 -33.07 -11.36 22.44
CA GLY A 74 -33.62 -10.48 21.40
C GLY A 74 -32.58 -9.58 20.69
N ALA A 75 -31.35 -9.50 21.17
CA ALA A 75 -30.28 -8.71 20.52
C ALA A 75 -29.57 -9.45 19.35
N VAL A 76 -29.92 -10.71 19.09
CA VAL A 76 -29.28 -11.55 18.05
C VAL A 76 -30.28 -11.91 16.94
N ALA A 77 -29.96 -11.53 15.70
CA ALA A 77 -30.69 -11.92 14.50
C ALA A 77 -29.99 -13.10 13.81
N LYS A 78 -30.52 -14.30 13.98
CA LYS A 78 -30.00 -15.54 13.37
C LYS A 78 -30.69 -15.79 12.03
N LEU A 79 -30.10 -15.37 10.93
CA LEU A 79 -30.79 -15.39 9.64
C LEU A 79 -31.02 -16.85 9.18
N GLY A 80 -32.27 -17.20 8.89
CA GLY A 80 -32.70 -18.59 8.64
C GLY A 80 -33.29 -19.30 9.86
N SER A 81 -33.34 -18.66 11.03
CA SER A 81 -33.99 -19.16 12.24
C SER A 81 -35.07 -18.21 12.75
N ASP A 82 -36.09 -18.75 13.40
CA ASP A 82 -37.14 -18.01 14.12
C ASP A 82 -37.73 -16.83 13.31
N GLY A 83 -37.84 -15.62 13.89
CA GLY A 83 -38.37 -14.42 13.21
C GLY A 83 -37.55 -13.90 12.01
N TRP A 84 -36.42 -14.54 11.69
CA TRP A 84 -35.47 -14.16 10.65
C TRP A 84 -35.43 -15.15 9.48
N GLN A 85 -36.56 -15.81 9.18
CA GLN A 85 -36.71 -16.65 7.98
C GLN A 85 -36.53 -15.88 6.67
N PHE A 86 -36.10 -16.63 5.64
CA PHE A 86 -36.04 -16.21 4.24
C PHE A 86 -36.26 -17.43 3.33
N SER A 87 -36.54 -17.20 2.04
CA SER A 87 -36.75 -18.27 1.05
C SER A 87 -35.89 -18.04 -0.21
N GLY A 88 -35.62 -19.12 -0.95
CA GLY A 88 -34.96 -19.04 -2.26
C GLY A 88 -33.49 -18.59 -2.26
N GLY A 89 -32.78 -18.70 -1.13
CA GLY A 89 -31.34 -18.39 -1.04
C GLY A 89 -30.96 -16.91 -1.16
N ASN A 90 -31.93 -16.01 -1.36
CA ASN A 90 -31.72 -14.57 -1.35
C ASN A 90 -32.01 -14.02 0.05
N ILE A 91 -30.99 -13.46 0.72
CA ILE A 91 -31.12 -12.95 2.10
C ILE A 91 -31.24 -11.43 2.18
N THR A 92 -31.33 -10.72 1.05
CA THR A 92 -31.28 -9.24 0.99
C THR A 92 -32.27 -8.58 1.95
N GLY A 93 -33.55 -8.96 1.86
CA GLY A 93 -34.62 -8.35 2.66
C GLY A 93 -34.52 -8.65 4.15
N VAL A 94 -34.04 -9.84 4.53
CA VAL A 94 -33.90 -10.20 5.96
C VAL A 94 -32.63 -9.60 6.57
N LEU A 95 -31.53 -9.51 5.82
CA LEU A 95 -30.31 -8.82 6.22
C LEU A 95 -30.55 -7.31 6.37
N GLN A 96 -31.27 -6.68 5.44
CA GLN A 96 -31.65 -5.27 5.55
C GLN A 96 -32.51 -5.01 6.80
N ARG A 97 -33.55 -5.83 7.04
CA ARG A 97 -34.36 -5.73 8.28
C ARG A 97 -33.49 -5.82 9.54
N ALA A 98 -32.55 -6.77 9.61
CA ALA A 98 -31.69 -6.94 10.78
C ALA A 98 -30.69 -5.77 10.97
N LEU A 99 -30.28 -5.12 9.88
CA LEU A 99 -29.44 -3.92 9.90
C LEU A 99 -30.22 -2.66 10.32
N ASP A 100 -31.50 -2.57 9.99
CA ASP A 100 -32.36 -1.43 10.34
C ASP A 100 -33.00 -1.56 11.75
N ASP A 101 -33.15 -2.78 12.28
CA ASP A 101 -33.75 -3.02 13.60
C ASP A 101 -32.92 -2.43 14.74
N GLY A 102 -33.49 -1.49 15.51
CA GLY A 102 -32.84 -0.81 16.62
C GLY A 102 -32.48 -1.68 17.82
N ASN A 103 -33.04 -2.89 17.95
CA ASN A 103 -32.79 -3.83 19.04
C ASN A 103 -31.64 -4.79 18.71
N VAL A 104 -31.47 -5.17 17.45
CA VAL A 104 -30.44 -6.12 17.01
C VAL A 104 -29.02 -5.53 17.16
N ARG A 105 -28.12 -6.29 17.78
CA ARG A 105 -26.69 -5.99 17.97
C ARG A 105 -25.78 -6.99 17.25
N VAL A 106 -26.21 -8.24 17.08
CA VAL A 106 -25.47 -9.28 16.35
C VAL A 106 -26.35 -9.86 15.26
N ILE A 107 -25.82 -9.97 14.04
CA ILE A 107 -26.46 -10.58 12.88
C ILE A 107 -25.61 -11.80 12.53
N GLU A 108 -26.15 -13.00 12.78
CA GLU A 108 -25.50 -14.27 12.43
C GLU A 108 -25.97 -14.71 11.04
N LEU A 109 -25.04 -14.71 10.09
CA LEU A 109 -25.23 -15.19 8.73
C LEU A 109 -25.11 -16.73 8.71
N PRO A 110 -26.01 -17.46 8.03
CA PRO A 110 -25.99 -18.91 7.98
C PRO A 110 -24.78 -19.48 7.25
N VAL A 111 -24.54 -20.77 7.46
CA VAL A 111 -23.62 -21.59 6.63
C VAL A 111 -24.23 -21.77 5.24
N GLY A 112 -23.42 -21.57 4.21
CA GLY A 112 -23.82 -21.72 2.81
C GLY A 112 -23.45 -20.54 1.93
N THR A 113 -23.97 -20.56 0.70
CA THR A 113 -23.81 -19.50 -0.31
C THR A 113 -25.15 -18.82 -0.55
N PHE A 114 -25.22 -17.50 -0.34
CA PHE A 114 -26.48 -16.74 -0.37
C PHE A 114 -26.37 -15.53 -1.28
N THR A 115 -27.44 -15.24 -2.03
CA THR A 115 -27.48 -14.06 -2.89
C THR A 115 -27.88 -12.82 -2.10
N ILE A 116 -27.21 -11.70 -2.35
CA ILE A 116 -27.61 -10.36 -1.89
C ILE A 116 -27.72 -9.39 -3.06
N GLY A 117 -28.75 -8.54 -3.03
CA GLY A 117 -28.79 -7.28 -3.77
C GLY A 117 -28.05 -6.18 -3.01
N ALA A 118 -28.36 -4.92 -3.30
CA ALA A 118 -27.76 -3.79 -2.60
C ALA A 118 -28.32 -3.63 -1.18
N ILE A 119 -27.43 -3.43 -0.21
CA ILE A 119 -27.74 -3.23 1.21
C ILE A 119 -27.40 -1.79 1.62
N SER A 120 -28.37 -1.12 2.21
CA SER A 120 -28.23 0.21 2.80
C SER A 120 -27.74 0.10 4.24
N LEU A 121 -26.60 0.73 4.54
CA LEU A 121 -26.06 0.88 5.90
C LEU A 121 -26.57 2.15 6.60
N ASN A 122 -27.42 2.95 5.96
CA ASN A 122 -27.79 4.30 6.41
C ASN A 122 -28.37 4.36 7.84
N ALA A 123 -29.04 3.31 8.32
CA ALA A 123 -29.59 3.22 9.67
C ALA A 123 -28.77 2.33 10.63
N ALA A 124 -27.80 1.56 10.11
CA ALA A 124 -27.10 0.53 10.86
C ALA A 124 -26.14 1.15 11.89
N LYS A 125 -26.35 0.84 13.18
CA LYS A 125 -25.52 1.32 14.29
C LYS A 125 -25.24 0.26 15.33
N ASN A 126 -24.01 0.21 15.86
CA ASN A 126 -23.58 -0.66 16.96
C ASN A 126 -23.90 -2.14 16.68
N LYS A 127 -23.45 -2.66 15.52
CA LYS A 127 -23.78 -4.02 15.05
C LYS A 127 -22.54 -4.81 14.65
N VAL A 128 -22.59 -6.11 14.91
CA VAL A 128 -21.69 -7.09 14.32
C VAL A 128 -22.46 -7.92 13.28
N VAL A 129 -21.96 -7.98 12.06
CA VAL A 129 -22.41 -8.92 11.01
C VAL A 129 -21.38 -10.04 10.92
N ARG A 130 -21.76 -11.24 11.35
CA ARG A 130 -20.84 -12.38 11.52
C ARG A 130 -21.28 -13.58 10.68
N GLY A 131 -20.36 -14.19 9.94
CA GLY A 131 -20.56 -15.50 9.33
C GLY A 131 -19.83 -16.63 10.05
N ASN A 132 -19.77 -17.79 9.38
CA ASN A 132 -19.16 -19.03 9.87
C ASN A 132 -17.80 -19.31 9.22
N GLY A 133 -16.96 -18.27 9.10
CA GLY A 133 -15.63 -18.35 8.50
C GLY A 133 -15.70 -18.66 7.00
N SER A 134 -14.89 -19.61 6.54
CA SER A 134 -14.90 -20.07 5.14
C SER A 134 -16.23 -20.70 4.69
N LEU A 135 -17.14 -21.03 5.62
CA LEU A 135 -18.43 -21.67 5.31
C LEU A 135 -19.56 -20.70 4.93
N THR A 136 -19.37 -19.38 5.05
CA THR A 136 -20.38 -18.39 4.68
C THR A 136 -19.88 -17.53 3.51
N THR A 137 -20.61 -17.56 2.39
CA THR A 137 -20.37 -16.70 1.23
C THR A 137 -21.63 -15.90 0.88
N LEU A 138 -21.50 -14.58 0.88
CA LEU A 138 -22.47 -13.66 0.30
C LEU A 138 -22.07 -13.35 -1.14
N VAL A 139 -22.99 -13.58 -2.06
CA VAL A 139 -22.78 -13.47 -3.50
C VAL A 139 -23.63 -12.32 -4.02
N PHE A 140 -23.01 -11.32 -4.61
CA PHE A 140 -23.74 -10.16 -5.11
C PHE A 140 -24.51 -10.46 -6.40
N ASP A 141 -25.69 -9.89 -6.52
CA ASP A 141 -26.39 -9.69 -7.78
C ASP A 141 -25.75 -8.52 -8.55
N ALA A 142 -24.75 -8.85 -9.38
CA ALA A 142 -24.03 -7.88 -10.20
C ALA A 142 -24.91 -7.13 -11.25
N SER A 143 -26.21 -7.48 -11.40
CA SER A 143 -27.14 -6.68 -12.20
C SER A 143 -27.41 -5.31 -11.57
N GLN A 144 -27.38 -5.22 -10.24
CA GLN A 144 -27.78 -4.04 -9.46
C GLN A 144 -26.99 -2.76 -9.82
N PRO A 145 -27.62 -1.57 -9.72
CA PRO A 145 -26.99 -0.29 -10.03
C PRO A 145 -26.19 0.31 -8.86
N GLN A 146 -26.33 -0.22 -7.64
CA GLN A 146 -25.66 0.26 -6.43
C GLN A 146 -24.56 -0.70 -5.95
N PRO A 147 -23.64 -0.26 -5.07
CA PRO A 147 -22.74 -1.16 -4.32
C PRO A 147 -23.49 -2.23 -3.50
N PRO A 148 -22.87 -3.41 -3.25
CA PRO A 148 -23.34 -4.41 -2.29
C PRO A 148 -23.65 -3.82 -0.92
N PHE A 149 -22.77 -2.95 -0.39
CA PHE A 149 -22.98 -2.27 0.88
C PHE A 149 -22.67 -0.77 0.74
N MET A 150 -23.63 0.08 1.11
CA MET A 150 -23.50 1.54 0.96
C MET A 150 -24.01 2.31 2.18
N ASN A 151 -23.16 3.18 2.75
CA ASN A 151 -23.60 4.34 3.54
C ASN A 151 -23.50 5.60 2.67
N THR A 152 -24.63 6.27 2.48
CA THR A 152 -24.72 7.56 1.77
C THR A 152 -24.28 8.70 2.68
N SER A 153 -24.02 9.89 2.12
CA SER A 153 -23.57 11.07 2.89
C SER A 153 -24.56 11.56 3.96
N GLY A 154 -25.86 11.27 3.80
CA GLY A 154 -26.91 11.51 4.79
C GLY A 154 -27.21 10.31 5.69
N GLY A 155 -26.57 9.16 5.44
CA GLY A 155 -26.61 7.98 6.27
C GLY A 155 -25.86 8.17 7.58
N ARG A 156 -26.13 7.30 8.56
CA ARG A 156 -25.62 7.39 9.93
C ARG A 156 -24.87 6.14 10.36
N ALA A 157 -24.29 5.37 9.43
CA ALA A 157 -23.53 4.16 9.76
C ALA A 157 -22.42 4.43 10.79
N GLU A 158 -22.48 3.74 11.93
CA GLU A 158 -21.57 3.96 13.06
C GLU A 158 -21.32 2.65 13.81
N LYS A 159 -20.06 2.32 14.13
CA LYS A 159 -19.67 1.15 14.93
C LYS A 159 -20.25 -0.14 14.34
N LEU A 160 -19.77 -0.48 13.15
CA LEU A 160 -20.14 -1.68 12.43
C LEU A 160 -18.92 -2.58 12.27
N LEU A 161 -19.02 -3.83 12.70
CA LEU A 161 -18.02 -4.86 12.46
C LEU A 161 -18.59 -5.89 11.50
N PHE A 162 -17.96 -6.07 10.34
CA PHE A 162 -18.21 -7.19 9.44
C PHE A 162 -17.10 -8.24 9.68
N THR A 163 -17.47 -9.51 9.86
CA THR A 163 -16.50 -10.54 10.28
C THR A 163 -16.84 -11.97 9.87
N GLU A 164 -15.83 -12.79 9.59
CA GLU A 164 -15.93 -14.24 9.35
C GLU A 164 -16.87 -14.65 8.20
N PHE A 165 -16.82 -13.96 7.05
CA PHE A 165 -17.47 -14.40 5.80
C PHE A 165 -16.76 -13.88 4.55
N THR A 166 -17.10 -14.46 3.40
CA THR A 166 -16.71 -13.96 2.07
C THR A 166 -17.82 -13.13 1.45
N LEU A 167 -17.50 -11.94 0.93
CA LEU A 167 -18.32 -11.23 -0.06
C LEU A 167 -17.68 -11.43 -1.44
N ASP A 168 -18.34 -12.17 -2.32
CA ASP A 168 -17.98 -12.22 -3.75
C ASP A 168 -18.92 -11.33 -4.56
N ALA A 169 -18.38 -10.27 -5.13
CA ALA A 169 -19.17 -9.32 -5.88
C ALA A 169 -19.40 -9.75 -7.35
N ARG A 170 -18.69 -10.78 -7.83
CA ARG A 170 -18.79 -11.41 -9.17
C ARG A 170 -18.80 -10.44 -10.35
N TRP A 171 -18.20 -9.26 -10.25
CA TRP A 171 -18.13 -8.37 -11.42
C TRP A 171 -17.07 -8.87 -12.40
N PRO A 172 -17.41 -9.06 -13.69
CA PRO A 172 -16.42 -9.39 -14.71
C PRO A 172 -15.58 -8.15 -15.07
N PRO A 173 -14.36 -8.34 -15.61
CA PRO A 173 -13.51 -7.25 -16.07
C PRO A 173 -14.19 -6.26 -17.03
N GLY A 174 -13.82 -4.98 -16.91
CA GLY A 174 -14.20 -3.90 -17.84
C GLY A 174 -15.68 -3.48 -17.85
N ARG A 175 -16.56 -4.06 -17.03
CA ARG A 175 -18.02 -3.95 -17.24
C ARG A 175 -18.74 -2.83 -16.48
N LYS A 176 -18.29 -2.47 -15.27
CA LYS A 176 -18.91 -1.43 -14.41
C LYS A 176 -17.84 -0.77 -13.54
N THR A 177 -18.11 0.43 -13.01
CA THR A 177 -17.32 1.08 -11.95
C THR A 177 -18.15 1.15 -10.67
N GLN A 178 -18.02 0.13 -9.82
CA GLN A 178 -18.76 0.01 -8.56
C GLN A 178 -17.85 -0.53 -7.46
N ASN A 179 -17.93 0.09 -6.29
CA ASN A 179 -17.21 -0.34 -5.09
C ASN A 179 -17.98 -1.48 -4.40
N ALA A 180 -17.31 -2.33 -3.61
CA ALA A 180 -18.01 -3.36 -2.84
C ALA A 180 -18.60 -2.78 -1.53
N PHE A 181 -17.78 -2.07 -0.76
CA PHE A 181 -18.20 -1.24 0.37
C PHE A 181 -17.97 0.24 0.05
N GLN A 182 -19.04 1.03 0.02
CA GLN A 182 -18.99 2.48 -0.17
C GLN A 182 -19.43 3.20 1.11
N LEU A 183 -18.47 3.72 1.85
CA LEU A 183 -18.65 4.34 3.16
C LEU A 183 -18.43 5.86 3.03
N THR A 184 -19.52 6.62 2.95
CA THR A 184 -19.47 8.09 2.90
C THR A 184 -19.97 8.62 4.24
N ASN A 185 -19.19 9.43 4.96
CA ASN A 185 -19.53 9.97 6.29
C ASN A 185 -19.88 8.89 7.36
N ALA A 186 -19.43 7.64 7.18
CA ALA A 186 -19.62 6.57 8.17
C ALA A 186 -18.56 6.68 9.28
N ARG A 187 -18.73 6.05 10.46
CA ARG A 187 -17.73 6.15 11.55
C ARG A 187 -17.44 4.80 12.19
N ASP A 188 -16.18 4.56 12.56
CA ASP A 188 -15.77 3.38 13.31
C ASP A 188 -16.20 2.06 12.63
N ILE A 189 -16.00 1.98 11.31
CA ILE A 189 -16.37 0.80 10.49
C ILE A 189 -15.19 -0.16 10.41
N GLN A 190 -15.45 -1.45 10.63
CA GLN A 190 -14.44 -2.47 10.83
C GLN A 190 -14.69 -3.71 9.98
N PHE A 191 -13.60 -4.26 9.45
CA PHE A 191 -13.53 -5.49 8.67
C PHE A 191 -12.49 -6.39 9.33
N TYR A 192 -12.90 -7.58 9.76
CA TYR A 192 -12.02 -8.52 10.46
C TYR A 192 -12.23 -9.94 9.92
N LYS A 193 -11.16 -10.68 9.57
CA LYS A 193 -11.29 -12.08 9.11
C LYS A 193 -12.34 -12.23 7.99
N MET A 194 -12.33 -11.32 7.03
CA MET A 194 -13.24 -11.35 5.88
C MET A 194 -12.49 -11.65 4.59
N ALA A 195 -13.21 -12.06 3.55
CA ALA A 195 -12.74 -11.98 2.18
C ALA A 195 -13.67 -11.06 1.36
N ILE A 196 -13.12 -10.19 0.54
CA ILE A 196 -13.85 -9.35 -0.43
C ILE A 196 -13.27 -9.62 -1.80
N LYS A 197 -14.08 -10.14 -2.73
CA LYS A 197 -13.61 -10.70 -4.01
C LYS A 197 -14.28 -10.08 -5.24
N ASN A 198 -13.53 -10.07 -6.34
CA ASN A 198 -13.99 -9.79 -7.70
C ASN A 198 -14.73 -8.45 -7.83
N VAL A 199 -14.04 -7.39 -7.41
CA VAL A 199 -14.61 -6.04 -7.28
C VAL A 199 -14.32 -5.20 -8.52
N ALA A 200 -15.36 -4.58 -9.06
CA ALA A 200 -15.27 -3.73 -10.25
C ALA A 200 -14.35 -2.51 -10.03
N GLN A 201 -14.54 -1.78 -8.94
CA GLN A 201 -13.76 -0.58 -8.58
C GLN A 201 -12.99 -0.80 -7.26
N SER A 202 -13.34 -0.15 -6.15
CA SER A 202 -12.64 -0.33 -4.88
C SER A 202 -13.32 -1.37 -3.99
N ALA A 203 -12.58 -2.30 -3.38
CA ALA A 203 -13.17 -3.23 -2.43
C ALA A 203 -13.71 -2.49 -1.20
N ILE A 204 -12.92 -1.57 -0.64
CA ILE A 204 -13.35 -0.67 0.43
C ILE A 204 -13.05 0.78 0.02
N LEU A 205 -14.08 1.63 0.02
CA LEU A 205 -13.99 3.08 -0.13
C LEU A 205 -14.48 3.75 1.16
N ALA A 206 -13.59 4.41 1.88
CA ALA A 206 -13.89 5.26 3.03
C ALA A 206 -13.66 6.73 2.65
N GLN A 207 -14.71 7.55 2.65
CA GLN A 207 -14.66 8.91 2.11
C GLN A 207 -15.57 9.88 2.88
N GLY A 208 -15.48 11.17 2.50
CA GLY A 208 -16.25 12.26 3.09
C GLY A 208 -17.04 13.05 2.07
N LEU A 209 -18.18 13.60 2.48
CA LEU A 209 -18.93 14.55 1.66
C LEU A 209 -19.58 15.64 2.52
N GLY A 210 -19.45 16.90 2.09
CA GLY A 210 -19.88 18.07 2.84
C GLY A 210 -18.78 18.58 3.80
N ALA A 211 -18.97 19.78 4.35
CA ALA A 211 -17.99 20.41 5.23
C ALA A 211 -17.78 19.56 6.51
N GLY A 212 -16.53 19.15 6.77
CA GLY A 212 -16.17 18.29 7.91
C GLY A 212 -16.52 16.81 7.76
N GLY A 213 -17.25 16.42 6.70
CA GLY A 213 -17.64 15.03 6.43
C GLY A 213 -16.45 14.13 6.12
N GLY A 214 -16.47 12.90 6.62
CA GLY A 214 -15.38 11.94 6.47
C GLY A 214 -15.65 10.63 7.21
N THR A 215 -14.80 9.62 6.97
CA THR A 215 -14.91 8.27 7.52
C THR A 215 -13.73 7.93 8.43
N PRO A 216 -13.68 8.49 9.66
CA PRO A 216 -12.59 8.25 10.60
C PRO A 216 -12.60 6.83 11.15
N ASN A 217 -11.43 6.38 11.62
CA ASN A 217 -11.23 5.14 12.37
C ASN A 217 -11.63 3.85 11.62
N LEU A 218 -11.54 3.85 10.28
CA LEU A 218 -11.66 2.62 9.48
C LEU A 218 -10.64 1.58 9.99
N LEU A 219 -11.07 0.36 10.26
CA LEU A 219 -10.19 -0.77 10.57
C LEU A 219 -10.37 -1.88 9.53
N VAL A 220 -9.29 -2.24 8.84
CA VAL A 220 -9.20 -3.44 8.00
C VAL A 220 -8.14 -4.32 8.62
N LEU A 221 -8.55 -5.40 9.28
CA LEU A 221 -7.70 -6.25 10.11
C LEU A 221 -7.77 -7.70 9.64
N ASP A 222 -6.61 -8.33 9.44
CA ASP A 222 -6.47 -9.75 9.07
C ASP A 222 -7.48 -10.17 7.96
N THR A 223 -7.67 -9.32 6.95
CA THR A 223 -8.72 -9.42 5.92
C THR A 223 -8.11 -9.66 4.55
N VAL A 224 -8.80 -10.42 3.70
CA VAL A 224 -8.43 -10.65 2.30
C VAL A 224 -9.23 -9.72 1.39
N VAL A 225 -8.54 -9.01 0.51
CA VAL A 225 -9.10 -8.39 -0.69
C VAL A 225 -8.46 -9.08 -1.89
N GLU A 226 -9.29 -9.59 -2.80
CA GLU A 226 -8.85 -10.34 -3.98
C GLU A 226 -9.52 -9.78 -5.24
N ASN A 227 -8.72 -9.47 -6.27
CA ASN A 227 -9.21 -9.04 -7.58
C ASN A 227 -10.11 -7.78 -7.50
N ALA A 228 -9.59 -6.70 -6.92
CA ALA A 228 -10.24 -5.39 -6.95
C ALA A 228 -9.78 -4.55 -8.16
N GLY A 229 -10.61 -3.62 -8.60
CA GLY A 229 -10.31 -2.73 -9.73
C GLY A 229 -10.45 -3.38 -11.11
N LEU A 230 -11.28 -4.41 -11.24
CA LEU A 230 -11.50 -5.15 -12.48
C LEU A 230 -12.01 -4.28 -13.66
N ALA A 231 -12.51 -3.07 -13.40
CA ALA A 231 -12.81 -2.06 -14.41
C ALA A 231 -11.58 -1.56 -15.19
N ASP A 232 -10.35 -1.79 -14.67
CA ASP A 232 -9.08 -1.37 -15.26
C ASP A 232 -8.97 0.15 -15.48
N GLN A 233 -9.29 0.90 -14.42
CA GLN A 233 -9.23 2.37 -14.38
C GLN A 233 -8.43 2.84 -13.18
N THR A 234 -7.95 4.09 -13.23
CA THR A 234 -7.25 4.85 -12.17
C THR A 234 -7.97 4.88 -10.81
N THR A 235 -9.20 4.37 -10.75
CA THR A 235 -10.11 4.42 -9.60
C THR A 235 -10.30 3.08 -8.89
N GLY A 236 -9.61 2.00 -9.31
CA GLY A 236 -9.71 0.67 -8.73
C GLY A 236 -8.72 0.44 -7.57
N PHE A 237 -9.19 0.17 -6.36
CA PHE A 237 -8.31 0.03 -5.18
C PHE A 237 -8.63 -1.21 -4.36
N GLY A 238 -7.63 -1.72 -3.63
CA GLY A 238 -7.90 -2.63 -2.52
C GLY A 238 -8.63 -1.90 -1.39
N VAL A 239 -7.96 -0.90 -0.82
CA VAL A 239 -8.54 0.02 0.16
C VAL A 239 -8.25 1.46 -0.25
N LEU A 240 -9.28 2.27 -0.43
CA LEU A 240 -9.17 3.70 -0.71
C LEU A 240 -9.74 4.51 0.45
N VAL A 241 -8.89 5.36 1.05
CA VAL A 241 -9.27 6.29 2.12
C VAL A 241 -9.13 7.73 1.59
N LYS A 242 -10.18 8.54 1.73
CA LYS A 242 -10.24 9.90 1.17
C LYS A 242 -10.77 10.93 2.15
N ASP A 243 -10.56 12.20 1.85
CA ASP A 243 -11.21 13.33 2.52
C ASP A 243 -10.88 13.35 4.03
N ASN A 244 -11.77 13.88 4.89
CA ASN A 244 -11.56 13.98 6.34
C ASN A 244 -11.68 12.62 7.07
N SER A 245 -10.93 11.61 6.63
CA SER A 245 -10.99 10.23 7.13
C SER A 245 -9.69 9.83 7.85
N PRO A 246 -9.37 10.46 9.01
CA PRO A 246 -8.13 10.20 9.74
C PRO A 246 -8.14 8.85 10.46
N HIS A 247 -6.95 8.41 10.88
CA HIS A 247 -6.74 7.22 11.73
C HIS A 247 -7.22 5.89 11.13
N ALA A 248 -7.34 5.81 9.80
CA ALA A 248 -7.59 4.55 9.10
C ALA A 248 -6.40 3.58 9.28
N LYS A 249 -6.72 2.31 9.55
CA LYS A 249 -5.77 1.24 9.85
C LYS A 249 -5.99 0.06 8.91
N VAL A 250 -4.95 -0.36 8.20
CA VAL A 250 -4.93 -1.58 7.37
C VAL A 250 -3.80 -2.45 7.91
N VAL A 251 -4.15 -3.53 8.59
CA VAL A 251 -3.20 -4.33 9.37
C VAL A 251 -3.39 -5.83 9.12
N GLY A 252 -2.28 -6.58 9.00
CA GLY A 252 -2.31 -8.04 8.91
C GLY A 252 -3.00 -8.60 7.65
N SER A 253 -3.31 -7.74 6.67
CA SER A 253 -4.27 -8.04 5.60
C SER A 253 -3.57 -8.41 4.28
N ARG A 254 -4.25 -9.20 3.45
CA ARG A 254 -3.76 -9.65 2.14
C ARG A 254 -4.58 -8.97 1.04
N VAL A 255 -3.99 -8.02 0.34
CA VAL A 255 -4.64 -7.17 -0.67
C VAL A 255 -4.02 -7.46 -2.04
N VAL A 256 -4.60 -8.41 -2.76
CA VAL A 256 -3.94 -9.07 -3.89
C VAL A 256 -4.78 -9.04 -5.16
N GLY A 257 -4.11 -9.06 -6.31
CA GLY A 257 -4.79 -9.02 -7.60
C GLY A 257 -5.37 -7.63 -7.94
N VAL A 258 -4.90 -6.56 -7.28
CA VAL A 258 -5.48 -5.21 -7.47
C VAL A 258 -5.05 -4.63 -8.82
N LYS A 259 -6.01 -4.06 -9.55
CA LYS A 259 -5.84 -3.57 -10.91
C LYS A 259 -6.29 -2.11 -11.04
N GLY A 260 -5.61 -1.34 -11.88
CA GLY A 260 -6.06 -0.02 -12.36
C GLY A 260 -5.72 1.16 -11.45
N GLY A 261 -5.84 1.03 -10.13
CA GLY A 261 -5.39 1.99 -9.10
C GLY A 261 -4.53 1.30 -8.02
N MET A 262 -4.44 1.86 -6.82
CA MET A 262 -3.46 1.42 -5.80
C MET A 262 -3.96 0.27 -4.91
N GLY A 263 -3.04 -0.54 -4.37
CA GLY A 263 -3.36 -1.58 -3.36
C GLY A 263 -3.98 -0.97 -2.10
N VAL A 264 -3.27 -0.04 -1.46
CA VAL A 264 -3.78 0.83 -0.40
C VAL A 264 -3.51 2.29 -0.77
N GLY A 265 -4.58 3.07 -1.00
CA GLY A 265 -4.50 4.47 -1.42
C GLY A 265 -5.06 5.44 -0.38
N ALA A 266 -4.37 6.57 -0.19
CA ALA A 266 -4.80 7.65 0.70
C ALA A 266 -4.79 8.99 -0.05
N HIS A 267 -5.96 9.63 -0.19
CA HIS A 267 -6.13 10.83 -1.01
C HIS A 267 -6.82 11.99 -0.29
N ALA A 268 -6.08 13.07 -0.07
CA ALA A 268 -6.65 14.32 0.45
C ALA A 268 -7.41 15.10 -0.64
N THR A 269 -8.44 15.83 -0.24
CA THR A 269 -9.22 16.71 -1.13
C THR A 269 -9.54 18.02 -0.41
N LYS A 270 -10.35 18.89 -1.05
CA LYS A 270 -10.92 20.08 -0.40
C LYS A 270 -11.80 19.78 0.84
N VAL A 271 -12.22 18.53 1.04
CA VAL A 271 -13.07 18.11 2.17
C VAL A 271 -12.24 17.76 3.41
N GLY A 272 -10.97 17.40 3.23
CA GLY A 272 -10.04 17.03 4.32
C GLY A 272 -8.96 16.08 3.84
N ALA A 273 -8.19 15.52 4.77
CA ALA A 273 -7.12 14.57 4.46
C ALA A 273 -7.10 13.34 5.40
N PRO A 274 -6.77 12.15 4.86
CA PRO A 274 -6.58 10.93 5.66
C PRO A 274 -5.20 10.97 6.35
N VAL A 275 -5.15 11.63 7.50
CA VAL A 275 -3.93 11.75 8.32
C VAL A 275 -3.79 10.64 9.37
N ASN A 276 -2.56 10.40 9.81
CA ASN A 276 -2.21 9.44 10.86
C ASN A 276 -2.63 7.99 10.55
N MET A 277 -2.48 7.56 9.29
CA MET A 277 -2.81 6.19 8.88
C MET A 277 -1.81 5.15 9.42
N THR A 278 -2.28 3.93 9.64
CA THR A 278 -1.47 2.77 10.04
C THR A 278 -1.58 1.69 8.98
N ILE A 279 -0.51 1.39 8.25
CA ILE A 279 -0.46 0.37 7.20
C ILE A 279 0.66 -0.60 7.58
N ILE A 280 0.33 -1.67 8.31
CA ILE A 280 1.34 -2.53 8.95
C ILE A 280 1.10 -4.02 8.69
N SER A 281 2.16 -4.79 8.41
CA SER A 281 2.09 -6.26 8.32
C SER A 281 1.10 -6.76 7.24
N ASN A 282 1.02 -6.07 6.10
CA ASN A 282 0.16 -6.48 4.96
C ASN A 282 0.96 -7.13 3.83
N HIS A 283 0.33 -8.05 3.10
CA HIS A 283 0.83 -8.57 1.82
C HIS A 283 0.01 -7.94 0.69
N ILE A 284 0.66 -7.18 -0.19
CA ILE A 284 0.02 -6.42 -1.27
C ILE A 284 0.59 -6.88 -2.61
N SER A 285 -0.29 -7.21 -3.58
CA SER A 285 0.13 -7.52 -4.94
C SER A 285 -0.77 -6.87 -5.99
N MET A 286 -0.12 -6.24 -6.96
CA MET A 286 -0.77 -5.55 -8.07
C MET A 286 -0.83 -6.45 -9.32
N VAL A 287 -1.69 -6.11 -10.28
CA VAL A 287 -1.79 -6.76 -11.59
C VAL A 287 -1.68 -5.71 -12.68
N ARG A 288 -1.02 -6.10 -13.79
CA ARG A 288 -0.82 -5.22 -14.95
C ARG A 288 -2.16 -4.67 -15.43
N SER A 289 -2.19 -3.35 -15.58
CA SER A 289 -3.37 -2.56 -15.90
C SER A 289 -3.08 -1.61 -17.05
N ALA A 290 -4.13 -1.09 -17.68
CA ALA A 290 -4.02 -0.01 -18.66
C ALA A 290 -3.56 1.31 -18.01
N THR A 291 -3.78 1.47 -16.69
CA THR A 291 -3.54 2.73 -15.97
C THR A 291 -2.50 2.68 -14.85
N ALA A 292 -1.91 1.52 -14.54
CA ALA A 292 -0.69 1.30 -13.73
C ALA A 292 -0.45 2.19 -12.49
N PHE A 293 -0.57 1.63 -11.28
CA PHE A 293 -0.42 2.32 -9.99
C PHE A 293 0.30 1.48 -8.93
N GLU A 294 0.62 2.13 -7.80
CA GLU A 294 1.46 1.62 -6.73
C GLU A 294 0.80 0.59 -5.80
N GLY A 295 1.63 -0.17 -5.08
CA GLY A 295 1.18 -1.00 -3.97
C GLY A 295 0.59 -0.17 -2.81
N ILE A 296 1.34 0.86 -2.38
CA ILE A 296 0.88 1.84 -1.37
C ILE A 296 1.14 3.25 -1.90
N GLY A 297 0.10 4.10 -1.95
CA GLY A 297 0.22 5.50 -2.35
C GLY A 297 -0.42 6.46 -1.36
N LEU A 298 0.37 7.34 -0.76
CA LEU A 298 -0.07 8.42 0.12
C LEU A 298 0.10 9.76 -0.60
N THR A 299 -0.99 10.33 -1.14
CA THR A 299 -0.91 11.61 -1.85
C THR A 299 -0.70 12.78 -0.88
N LYS A 300 -0.27 13.94 -1.40
CA LYS A 300 -0.19 15.21 -0.64
C LYS A 300 -1.40 15.40 0.28
N GLY A 301 -1.14 15.75 1.54
CA GLY A 301 -2.15 15.87 2.60
C GLY A 301 -2.28 14.65 3.51
N ALA A 302 -2.00 13.42 3.05
CA ALA A 302 -2.13 12.18 3.83
C ALA A 302 -0.98 11.96 4.83
N HIS A 303 -0.79 12.90 5.76
CA HIS A 303 0.40 13.06 6.61
C HIS A 303 0.53 12.06 7.76
N ASN A 304 1.76 11.95 8.28
CA ASN A 304 2.12 11.30 9.55
C ASN A 304 1.83 9.78 9.62
N ALA A 305 1.70 9.10 8.48
CA ALA A 305 1.40 7.68 8.44
C ALA A 305 2.57 6.81 8.97
N VAL A 306 2.25 5.60 9.42
CA VAL A 306 3.20 4.51 9.67
C VAL A 306 2.96 3.43 8.62
N VAL A 307 3.92 3.22 7.74
CA VAL A 307 3.93 2.19 6.70
C VAL A 307 5.04 1.21 7.06
N ALA A 308 4.73 0.10 7.72
CA ALA A 308 5.76 -0.76 8.26
C ALA A 308 5.53 -2.25 8.01
N ARG A 309 6.62 -3.00 7.77
CA ARG A 309 6.54 -4.47 7.65
C ARG A 309 5.54 -4.94 6.59
N ASN A 310 5.36 -4.21 5.50
CA ASN A 310 4.53 -4.67 4.38
C ASN A 310 5.39 -5.43 3.37
N VAL A 311 4.80 -6.45 2.73
CA VAL A 311 5.32 -7.13 1.55
C VAL A 311 4.56 -6.60 0.34
N ILE A 312 5.27 -6.07 -0.65
CA ILE A 312 4.69 -5.48 -1.86
C ILE A 312 5.37 -6.13 -3.07
N GLU A 313 4.68 -7.09 -3.70
CA GLU A 313 5.23 -7.85 -4.83
C GLU A 313 4.13 -8.43 -5.75
N PRO A 314 4.14 -8.18 -7.08
CA PRO A 314 4.79 -7.06 -7.77
C PRO A 314 4.01 -5.75 -7.58
N SER A 315 4.61 -4.64 -8.05
CA SER A 315 3.89 -3.39 -8.33
C SER A 315 4.06 -3.00 -9.81
N PHE A 316 3.03 -2.42 -10.41
CA PHE A 316 3.06 -1.99 -11.83
C PHE A 316 3.31 -0.49 -12.02
N ASP A 317 3.56 0.23 -10.94
CA ASP A 317 4.21 1.54 -10.90
C ASP A 317 5.30 1.49 -9.81
N ASN A 318 5.31 2.39 -8.83
CA ASN A 318 6.23 2.35 -7.70
C ASN A 318 5.77 1.33 -6.65
N GLY A 319 6.66 0.82 -5.80
CA GLY A 319 6.23 -0.01 -4.66
C GLY A 319 5.47 0.81 -3.61
N ILE A 320 6.10 1.89 -3.14
CA ILE A 320 5.54 2.83 -2.15
C ILE A 320 5.73 4.28 -2.65
N SER A 321 4.66 5.07 -2.69
CA SER A 321 4.71 6.52 -2.96
C SER A 321 4.31 7.34 -1.72
N LEU A 322 5.21 8.21 -1.27
CA LEU A 322 5.02 9.12 -0.13
C LEU A 322 5.08 10.58 -0.60
N SER A 323 3.98 11.05 -1.20
CA SER A 323 3.80 12.46 -1.57
C SER A 323 3.28 13.34 -0.43
N SER A 324 2.85 12.73 0.68
CA SER A 324 2.61 13.44 1.94
C SER A 324 3.88 13.53 2.80
N ASN A 325 3.88 14.47 3.74
CA ASN A 325 4.98 14.73 4.67
C ASN A 325 4.94 13.84 5.94
N ASN A 326 6.10 13.70 6.58
CA ASN A 326 6.32 13.14 7.92
C ASN A 326 5.90 11.67 8.13
N ASN A 327 5.87 10.87 7.06
CA ASN A 327 5.56 9.46 7.15
C ASN A 327 6.79 8.63 7.55
N LEU A 328 6.56 7.56 8.30
CA LEU A 328 7.57 6.55 8.64
C LEU A 328 7.35 5.31 7.78
N ALA A 329 8.27 5.01 6.88
CA ALA A 329 8.33 3.79 6.09
C ALA A 329 9.50 2.91 6.56
N VAL A 330 9.21 1.82 7.28
CA VAL A 330 10.24 1.03 7.98
C VAL A 330 10.02 -0.48 7.89
N GLN A 331 11.08 -1.26 7.69
CA GLN A 331 11.01 -2.73 7.60
C GLN A 331 10.09 -3.28 6.49
N ASN A 332 9.75 -2.50 5.46
CA ASN A 332 8.98 -3.00 4.32
C ASN A 332 9.87 -3.79 3.34
N PHE A 333 9.25 -4.68 2.58
CA PHE A 333 9.85 -5.40 1.47
C PHE A 333 9.12 -5.03 0.17
N VAL A 334 9.85 -4.49 -0.79
CA VAL A 334 9.35 -4.15 -2.12
C VAL A 334 10.11 -4.99 -3.14
N SER A 335 9.38 -5.74 -3.97
CA SER A 335 9.95 -6.56 -5.04
C SER A 335 9.19 -6.37 -6.34
N SER A 336 9.88 -6.49 -7.48
CA SER A 336 9.27 -6.51 -8.82
C SER A 336 8.42 -5.27 -9.13
N ALA A 337 8.85 -4.09 -8.67
CA ALA A 337 8.22 -2.81 -9.01
C ALA A 337 8.63 -2.37 -10.43
N TRP A 338 7.67 -1.95 -11.24
CA TRP A 338 7.93 -1.51 -12.62
C TRP A 338 8.74 -0.22 -12.68
N ASN A 339 8.42 0.73 -11.80
CA ASN A 339 9.10 2.02 -11.73
C ASN A 339 10.07 2.04 -10.53
N HIS A 340 9.93 2.99 -9.60
CA HIS A 340 10.80 3.07 -8.43
C HIS A 340 10.40 2.06 -7.35
N GLY A 341 11.34 1.62 -6.51
CA GLY A 341 10.97 0.86 -5.31
C GLY A 341 10.14 1.71 -4.35
N CYS A 342 10.68 2.88 -4.01
CA CYS A 342 10.00 3.90 -3.22
C CYS A 342 10.13 5.28 -3.87
N SER A 343 9.09 6.12 -3.79
CA SER A 343 9.10 7.51 -4.22
C SER A 343 8.77 8.45 -3.05
N LEU A 344 9.58 9.50 -2.86
CA LEU A 344 9.52 10.44 -1.74
C LEU A 344 9.38 11.88 -2.26
N GLU A 345 8.15 12.36 -2.42
CA GLU A 345 7.87 13.75 -2.82
C GLU A 345 7.58 14.68 -1.63
N GLY A 346 6.97 14.13 -0.57
CA GLY A 346 6.72 14.89 0.65
C GLY A 346 7.99 15.17 1.47
N GLU A 347 7.88 16.07 2.44
CA GLU A 347 8.98 16.49 3.33
C GLU A 347 9.05 15.65 4.60
N GLY A 348 10.25 15.46 5.17
CA GLY A 348 10.40 14.84 6.49
C GLY A 348 10.01 13.35 6.55
N ASN A 349 9.88 12.68 5.39
CA ASN A 349 9.62 11.26 5.31
C ASN A 349 10.87 10.46 5.71
N MET A 350 10.67 9.35 6.40
CA MET A 350 11.75 8.47 6.86
C MET A 350 11.59 7.08 6.23
N LEU A 351 12.48 6.73 5.30
CA LEU A 351 12.59 5.42 4.69
C LEU A 351 13.78 4.68 5.32
N VAL A 352 13.50 3.85 6.34
CA VAL A 352 14.55 3.23 7.18
C VAL A 352 14.47 1.71 7.15
N ALA A 353 15.60 1.04 6.94
CA ALA A 353 15.70 -0.44 7.01
C ALA A 353 14.63 -1.20 6.19
N ASN A 354 14.36 -0.74 4.97
CA ASN A 354 13.52 -1.45 4.00
C ASN A 354 14.40 -2.29 3.07
N GLU A 355 13.88 -3.40 2.56
CA GLU A 355 14.51 -4.17 1.48
C GLU A 355 13.76 -3.89 0.18
N VAL A 356 14.48 -3.35 -0.81
CA VAL A 356 13.98 -2.99 -2.14
C VAL A 356 14.78 -3.79 -3.14
N THR A 357 14.12 -4.66 -3.90
CA THR A 357 14.80 -5.58 -4.81
C THR A 357 14.10 -5.72 -6.15
N ALA A 358 14.86 -6.01 -7.21
CA ALA A 358 14.32 -6.27 -8.54
C ALA A 358 13.32 -5.20 -9.04
N VAL A 359 13.72 -3.92 -9.03
CA VAL A 359 12.83 -2.81 -9.48
C VAL A 359 13.30 -2.20 -10.79
N GLY A 360 12.46 -1.36 -11.40
CA GLY A 360 12.74 -0.68 -12.67
C GLY A 360 12.42 -1.51 -13.92
N HIS A 361 11.63 -2.57 -13.80
CA HIS A 361 11.30 -3.48 -14.91
C HIS A 361 10.73 -2.81 -16.15
N GLN A 362 10.13 -1.61 -16.04
CA GLN A 362 9.69 -0.85 -17.21
C GLN A 362 10.86 -0.46 -18.13
N ASN A 363 12.07 -0.18 -17.60
CA ASN A 363 13.27 0.07 -18.41
C ASN A 363 13.52 -1.07 -19.41
N TYR A 364 13.48 -2.32 -18.94
CA TYR A 364 13.67 -3.49 -19.80
C TYR A 364 12.46 -3.77 -20.68
N ALA A 365 11.25 -3.73 -20.11
CA ALA A 365 10.02 -4.12 -20.80
C ALA A 365 9.62 -3.19 -21.96
N LEU A 366 9.99 -1.90 -21.91
CA LEU A 366 9.70 -0.91 -22.95
C LEU A 366 10.95 -0.39 -23.69
N GLY A 367 12.16 -0.80 -23.27
CA GLY A 367 13.42 -0.28 -23.83
C GLY A 367 13.66 1.21 -23.50
N GLU A 368 13.09 1.68 -22.39
CA GLU A 368 13.00 3.10 -22.02
C GLU A 368 14.22 3.61 -21.24
N HIS A 369 14.15 4.91 -20.90
CA HIS A 369 15.23 5.86 -20.58
C HIS A 369 16.22 5.57 -19.44
N ASN A 370 16.35 4.33 -18.95
CA ASN A 370 17.29 3.99 -17.87
C ASN A 370 17.01 4.86 -16.61
N ASP A 371 15.73 5.02 -16.28
CA ASP A 371 15.27 6.15 -15.46
C ASP A 371 14.95 5.77 -14.01
N TYR A 372 14.63 4.51 -13.74
CA TYR A 372 14.18 4.07 -12.41
C TYR A 372 15.29 3.85 -11.39
N ALA A 373 14.91 3.76 -10.12
CA ALA A 373 15.81 3.72 -8.97
C ALA A 373 15.18 2.97 -7.79
N GLY A 374 16.01 2.47 -6.87
CA GLY A 374 15.54 1.87 -5.63
C GLY A 374 14.69 2.86 -4.82
N VAL A 375 15.18 4.09 -4.70
CA VAL A 375 14.47 5.22 -4.10
C VAL A 375 14.53 6.43 -5.03
N ALA A 376 13.40 7.09 -5.28
CA ALA A 376 13.33 8.42 -5.86
C ALA A 376 13.04 9.46 -4.77
N ILE A 377 13.73 10.59 -4.82
CA ILE A 377 13.43 11.79 -4.04
C ILE A 377 12.96 12.86 -5.04
N GLU A 378 11.66 13.13 -5.03
CA GLU A 378 10.95 13.97 -5.99
C GLU A 378 10.81 15.40 -5.43
N ASN A 379 11.69 16.34 -5.81
CA ASN A 379 11.65 17.71 -5.26
C ASN A 379 11.68 17.75 -3.70
N GLY A 380 12.30 16.74 -3.08
CA GLY A 380 12.21 16.51 -1.64
C GLY A 380 13.14 17.40 -0.79
N THR A 381 12.81 17.50 0.49
CA THR A 381 13.68 18.06 1.54
C THR A 381 13.48 17.32 2.84
N ARG A 382 14.52 17.31 3.69
CA ARG A 382 14.49 16.72 5.04
C ARG A 382 14.13 15.24 5.08
N ASN A 383 14.17 14.55 3.94
CA ASN A 383 13.87 13.13 3.86
C ASN A 383 15.07 12.31 4.35
N THR A 384 14.79 11.22 5.06
CA THR A 384 15.80 10.29 5.57
C THR A 384 15.71 8.98 4.82
N VAL A 385 16.82 8.50 4.26
CA VAL A 385 16.93 7.22 3.56
C VAL A 385 18.14 6.50 4.14
N SER A 386 17.93 5.65 5.16
CA SER A 386 19.03 5.03 5.92
C SER A 386 18.83 3.55 6.23
N GLY A 387 19.91 2.77 6.21
CA GLY A 387 19.90 1.35 6.57
C GLY A 387 19.16 0.44 5.59
N ASN A 388 18.73 0.93 4.42
CA ASN A 388 17.96 0.15 3.46
C ASN A 388 18.88 -0.79 2.66
N LYS A 389 18.35 -1.92 2.20
CA LYS A 389 19.03 -2.81 1.24
C LYS A 389 18.38 -2.66 -0.13
N ILE A 390 19.18 -2.30 -1.14
CA ILE A 390 18.73 -1.95 -2.48
C ILE A 390 19.51 -2.79 -3.50
N THR A 391 18.88 -3.80 -4.11
CA THR A 391 19.60 -4.84 -4.88
C THR A 391 18.89 -5.31 -6.16
N GLY A 392 19.64 -5.55 -7.24
CA GLY A 392 19.15 -6.19 -8.46
C GLY A 392 18.10 -5.40 -9.25
N GLY A 393 17.58 -6.02 -10.32
CA GLY A 393 16.62 -5.39 -11.23
C GLY A 393 17.25 -4.47 -12.28
N ASP A 394 16.38 -3.80 -13.03
CA ASP A 394 16.71 -3.02 -14.22
C ASP A 394 16.79 -1.51 -13.94
N MET A 395 16.67 -1.10 -12.68
CA MET A 395 16.87 0.28 -12.23
C MET A 395 18.30 0.80 -12.54
N VAL A 396 18.61 2.06 -12.23
CA VAL A 396 19.89 2.68 -12.63
C VAL A 396 20.62 3.35 -11.48
N TYR A 397 19.90 3.77 -10.45
CA TYR A 397 20.44 4.43 -9.27
C TYR A 397 19.93 3.74 -8.00
N ALA A 398 20.73 3.73 -6.94
CA ALA A 398 20.23 3.36 -5.62
C ALA A 398 19.25 4.45 -5.12
N VAL A 399 19.65 5.72 -5.25
CA VAL A 399 18.84 6.90 -4.91
C VAL A 399 18.87 7.92 -6.05
N LYS A 400 17.71 8.21 -6.67
CA LYS A 400 17.56 9.23 -7.72
C LYS A 400 17.04 10.53 -7.14
N PHE A 401 17.76 11.62 -7.36
CA PHE A 401 17.26 12.98 -7.19
C PHE A 401 16.48 13.39 -8.43
N ASN A 402 15.16 13.23 -8.39
CA ASN A 402 14.29 13.65 -9.47
C ASN A 402 13.81 15.09 -9.26
N GLN A 403 13.66 15.84 -10.35
CA GLN A 403 13.45 17.30 -10.32
C GLN A 403 14.59 18.07 -9.60
N ALA A 404 14.34 19.33 -9.23
CA ALA A 404 15.28 20.17 -8.48
C ALA A 404 15.15 19.88 -6.97
N GLN A 405 16.27 19.55 -6.32
CA GLN A 405 16.27 19.22 -4.89
C GLN A 405 16.24 20.48 -4.02
N ARG A 406 15.64 20.36 -2.84
CA ARG A 406 15.59 21.42 -1.82
C ARG A 406 16.59 21.21 -0.68
N GLY A 407 17.21 20.03 -0.61
CA GLY A 407 18.33 19.72 0.28
C GLY A 407 17.92 19.30 1.69
N SER A 408 18.90 19.24 2.60
CA SER A 408 18.72 18.78 3.99
C SER A 408 18.25 17.33 4.15
N ASN A 409 18.38 16.51 3.11
CA ASN A 409 18.11 15.08 3.18
C ASN A 409 19.26 14.36 3.91
N LYS A 410 18.97 13.18 4.49
CA LYS A 410 19.92 12.34 5.22
C LYS A 410 19.98 10.97 4.54
N ILE A 411 21.08 10.64 3.86
CA ILE A 411 21.16 9.44 3.00
C ILE A 411 22.48 8.70 3.26
N GLY A 412 22.43 7.56 3.94
CA GLY A 412 23.64 6.80 4.28
C GLY A 412 23.31 5.42 4.85
N HIS A 413 24.33 4.62 5.14
CA HIS A 413 24.19 3.24 5.66
C HIS A 413 23.31 2.31 4.80
N ASN A 414 23.03 2.69 3.54
CA ASN A 414 22.26 1.87 2.62
C ASN A 414 23.18 0.83 1.97
N GLN A 415 22.77 -0.43 1.99
CA GLN A 415 23.49 -1.52 1.33
C GLN A 415 23.03 -1.63 -0.12
N PHE A 416 23.91 -1.38 -1.07
CA PHE A 416 23.65 -1.58 -2.49
C PHE A 416 24.75 -2.42 -3.15
N ALA A 417 24.34 -3.46 -3.88
CA ALA A 417 25.25 -4.38 -4.54
C ALA A 417 25.21 -4.17 -6.05
N TRP A 418 26.03 -3.24 -6.57
CA TRP A 418 26.05 -2.93 -8.01
C TRP A 418 27.34 -2.24 -8.50
N ASN A 419 27.49 -2.22 -9.83
CA ASN A 419 28.49 -1.47 -10.59
C ASN A 419 27.95 -0.15 -11.20
N LYS A 420 26.70 0.25 -10.89
CA LYS A 420 26.15 1.56 -11.27
C LYS A 420 26.30 2.59 -10.14
N ALA A 421 26.09 3.87 -10.46
CA ALA A 421 26.20 4.97 -9.51
C ALA A 421 25.10 4.94 -8.43
N GLU A 422 25.46 5.30 -7.20
CA GLU A 422 24.49 5.48 -6.10
C GLU A 422 23.47 6.58 -6.43
N PHE A 423 23.95 7.71 -6.96
CA PHE A 423 23.16 8.90 -7.28
C PHE A 423 23.20 9.28 -8.77
N ASN A 424 22.11 9.86 -9.28
CA ASN A 424 22.04 10.43 -10.63
C ASN A 424 22.59 11.86 -10.76
N LYS A 425 22.75 12.56 -9.64
CA LYS A 425 23.22 13.95 -9.52
C LYS A 425 24.04 14.07 -8.24
N LYS A 426 24.94 15.03 -8.19
CA LYS A 426 25.65 15.36 -6.94
C LYS A 426 24.63 15.83 -5.87
N PRO A 427 24.65 15.29 -4.64
CA PRO A 427 23.89 15.83 -3.51
C PRO A 427 24.17 17.33 -3.27
N LEU A 428 23.22 18.04 -2.67
CA LEU A 428 23.42 19.43 -2.28
C LEU A 428 24.32 19.52 -1.05
N ALA A 429 25.02 20.65 -0.88
CA ALA A 429 25.90 20.87 0.27
C ALA A 429 25.17 20.90 1.63
N SER A 430 23.83 20.99 1.62
CA SER A 430 23.00 20.87 2.82
C SER A 430 22.50 19.46 3.10
N ASP A 431 22.68 18.50 2.18
CA ASP A 431 22.38 17.08 2.40
C ASP A 431 23.51 16.42 3.23
N VAL A 432 23.15 15.45 4.07
CA VAL A 432 24.07 14.66 4.89
C VAL A 432 24.16 13.26 4.30
N ILE A 433 25.35 12.87 3.83
CA ILE A 433 25.54 11.67 2.99
C ILE A 433 26.55 10.70 3.62
N GLY A 434 26.37 9.39 3.39
CA GLY A 434 27.28 8.33 3.81
C GLY A 434 27.30 8.18 5.33
N ASP A 435 28.48 7.87 5.89
CA ASP A 435 28.67 7.58 7.32
C ASP A 435 28.25 8.73 8.26
N SER A 436 28.18 9.96 7.74
CA SER A 436 27.68 11.14 8.48
C SER A 436 26.16 11.15 8.68
N ALA A 437 25.40 10.34 7.93
CA ALA A 437 23.96 10.20 8.12
C ALA A 437 23.67 9.34 9.36
N PRO A 438 22.48 9.46 9.99
CA PRO A 438 22.14 8.63 11.15
C PRO A 438 22.06 7.14 10.79
N ASP A 439 22.76 6.28 11.55
CA ASP A 439 22.51 4.84 11.57
C ASP A 439 21.50 4.53 12.69
N TYR A 440 20.37 3.95 12.30
CA TYR A 440 19.28 3.60 13.20
C TYR A 440 19.42 2.19 13.80
N HIS A 441 20.39 1.39 13.32
CA HIS A 441 20.62 0.01 13.73
C HIS A 441 19.36 -0.88 13.75
N ILE A 442 18.42 -0.63 12.83
CA ILE A 442 17.21 -1.46 12.65
C ILE A 442 17.54 -2.58 11.67
N ALA A 443 17.36 -3.84 12.10
CA ALA A 443 17.49 -4.99 11.22
C ALA A 443 16.34 -5.08 10.20
N LEU A 444 16.68 -5.51 8.98
CA LEU A 444 15.71 -5.89 7.95
C LEU A 444 14.88 -7.11 8.42
N LEU A 445 13.68 -7.28 7.87
CA LEU A 445 12.94 -8.54 8.05
C LEU A 445 13.61 -9.67 7.26
N ASN A 446 13.81 -10.82 7.89
CA ASN A 446 14.28 -12.02 7.21
C ASN A 446 13.17 -12.69 6.35
N ALA A 447 13.52 -13.69 5.55
CA ALA A 447 12.58 -14.35 4.65
C ALA A 447 11.37 -14.98 5.36
N ASP A 448 11.57 -15.63 6.52
CA ASP A 448 10.50 -16.28 7.28
C ASP A 448 9.54 -15.26 7.90
N GLN A 449 10.08 -14.15 8.43
CA GLN A 449 9.29 -13.01 8.92
C GLN A 449 8.45 -12.40 7.80
N ARG A 450 8.95 -12.37 6.56
CA ARG A 450 8.19 -11.94 5.39
C ARG A 450 7.13 -12.94 4.95
N ALA A 451 7.44 -14.24 4.96
CA ALA A 451 6.48 -15.29 4.64
C ALA A 451 5.32 -15.36 5.65
N ALA A 452 5.57 -15.01 6.92
CA ALA A 452 4.56 -14.96 7.97
C ALA A 452 3.59 -13.76 7.85
N ILE A 453 3.95 -12.68 7.14
CA ILE A 453 3.10 -11.49 6.98
C ILE A 453 1.79 -11.84 6.28
N ALA A 454 0.67 -11.42 6.89
CA ALA A 454 -0.70 -11.68 6.44
C ALA A 454 -1.06 -13.16 6.18
N SER A 455 -0.25 -14.11 6.64
CA SER A 455 -0.47 -15.57 6.50
C SER A 455 -1.80 -16.05 7.10
N ASN A 456 -2.27 -15.37 8.15
CA ASN A 456 -3.53 -15.64 8.84
C ASN A 456 -4.71 -14.76 8.36
N ALA A 457 -4.57 -14.04 7.24
CA ALA A 457 -5.62 -13.16 6.72
C ALA A 457 -6.79 -13.94 6.11
N GLY A 458 -7.99 -13.40 6.25
CA GLY A 458 -9.22 -13.94 5.66
C GLY A 458 -10.09 -14.69 6.67
N PRO A 459 -11.24 -15.22 6.21
CA PRO A 459 -12.14 -15.99 7.07
C PRO A 459 -11.46 -17.24 7.62
N THR A 460 -11.76 -17.56 8.87
CA THR A 460 -11.24 -18.74 9.55
C THR A 460 -11.61 -19.99 8.75
N GLN A 461 -10.59 -20.77 8.38
CA GLN A 461 -10.80 -22.00 7.62
C GLN A 461 -11.40 -23.07 8.54
N VAL A 462 -12.63 -23.48 8.25
CA VAL A 462 -13.27 -24.60 8.94
C VAL A 462 -12.98 -25.88 8.17
N ALA A 463 -12.43 -26.89 8.84
CA ALA A 463 -12.19 -28.19 8.23
C ALA A 463 -13.52 -28.84 7.83
N THR A 464 -13.72 -29.08 6.53
CA THR A 464 -14.83 -29.90 6.04
C THR A 464 -14.62 -31.33 6.54
N PRO A 465 -15.60 -31.97 7.21
CA PRO A 465 -15.46 -33.35 7.65
C PRO A 465 -15.17 -34.27 6.46
N GLY A 466 -13.99 -34.89 6.44
CA GLY A 466 -13.55 -35.80 5.37
C GLY A 466 -12.28 -35.40 4.61
N THR A 467 -11.72 -34.20 4.84
CA THR A 467 -10.40 -33.84 4.27
C THR A 467 -9.28 -34.23 5.24
N PRO A 468 -8.32 -35.11 4.86
CA PRO A 468 -7.15 -35.39 5.69
C PRO A 468 -6.29 -34.13 5.87
N ASP A 469 -5.79 -33.94 7.09
CA ASP A 469 -4.88 -32.84 7.42
C ASP A 469 -3.62 -32.90 6.54
N SER A 470 -3.22 -31.78 5.95
CA SER A 470 -2.13 -31.73 4.95
C SER A 470 -0.72 -31.76 5.56
N THR A 471 -0.61 -32.21 6.81
CA THR A 471 0.64 -32.44 7.55
C THR A 471 1.37 -33.72 7.11
N TYR A 472 1.28 -34.09 5.82
CA TYR A 472 2.09 -35.15 5.24
C TYR A 472 3.52 -34.66 4.95
N LYS A 473 4.43 -34.93 5.89
CA LYS A 473 5.87 -35.00 5.57
C LYS A 473 6.12 -36.30 4.80
N PRO A 474 6.74 -36.28 3.60
CA PRO A 474 7.18 -37.50 2.96
C PRO A 474 8.34 -38.10 3.77
N ASP A 475 8.16 -39.34 4.24
CA ASP A 475 9.26 -40.11 4.82
C ASP A 475 10.37 -40.33 3.76
N GLU A 476 11.63 -40.13 4.16
CA GLU A 476 12.79 -40.44 3.32
C GLU A 476 12.88 -41.95 3.04
N LYS A 477 12.31 -42.40 1.92
CA LYS A 477 12.57 -43.74 1.39
C LYS A 477 13.65 -43.70 0.31
N LYS A 478 14.85 -44.09 0.77
CA LYS A 478 16.01 -44.66 0.06
C LYS A 478 15.96 -44.65 -1.48
N LYS A 479 17.00 -44.05 -2.06
CA LYS A 479 17.48 -44.41 -3.39
C LYS A 479 17.71 -45.93 -3.46
N GLU A 480 17.19 -46.57 -4.49
CA GLU A 480 17.66 -47.87 -4.94
C GLU A 480 17.73 -47.85 -6.47
N ASP A 481 18.87 -48.27 -7.02
CA ASP A 481 19.18 -48.15 -8.44
C ASP A 481 18.33 -49.11 -9.29
N THR A 482 17.95 -48.71 -10.50
CA THR A 482 17.84 -49.68 -11.59
C THR A 482 18.15 -49.08 -12.96
N LYS A 483 18.94 -49.82 -13.74
CA LYS A 483 19.51 -49.38 -15.02
C LYS A 483 18.51 -49.49 -16.18
N LYS A 484 18.78 -48.66 -17.19
CA LYS A 484 18.38 -48.80 -18.60
C LYS A 484 18.04 -50.23 -19.05
N LYS A 485 17.01 -50.33 -19.89
CA LYS A 485 17.09 -51.10 -21.14
C LYS A 485 16.33 -50.40 -22.25
N ASP A 486 17.05 -50.07 -23.32
CA ASP A 486 16.46 -49.76 -24.62
C ASP A 486 15.77 -51.01 -25.18
N ASP A 487 14.69 -50.86 -25.94
CA ASP A 487 14.47 -51.77 -27.07
C ASP A 487 13.70 -51.15 -28.23
N LYS A 488 14.14 -51.47 -29.45
CA LYS A 488 13.59 -50.97 -30.71
C LYS A 488 12.37 -51.77 -31.13
N LYS A 489 11.38 -51.11 -31.77
CA LYS A 489 10.64 -51.76 -32.86
C LYS A 489 10.25 -50.80 -33.98
N LYS A 490 10.46 -51.27 -35.22
CA LYS A 490 10.19 -50.57 -36.49
C LYS A 490 8.93 -51.14 -37.16
N SER A 491 8.11 -50.26 -37.72
CA SER A 491 7.37 -50.43 -39.00
C SER A 491 6.87 -49.04 -39.41
N ARG A 492 7.31 -48.42 -40.52
CA ARG A 492 6.87 -48.67 -41.92
C ARG A 492 5.35 -48.75 -42.07
N SER A 493 4.67 -48.07 -43.00
CA SER A 493 4.97 -46.95 -43.93
C SER A 493 3.76 -46.83 -44.86
N HIS A 494 3.25 -45.64 -45.23
CA HIS A 494 2.50 -45.41 -46.48
C HIS A 494 2.42 -43.90 -46.80
N ASP A 495 3.21 -43.51 -47.79
CA ASP A 495 2.91 -42.71 -48.99
C ASP A 495 2.29 -41.29 -48.94
N ASP A 496 2.87 -40.44 -49.80
CA ASP A 496 2.49 -39.06 -50.11
C ASP A 496 1.13 -38.95 -50.84
N ASN A 497 0.44 -37.82 -50.66
CA ASN A 497 0.33 -36.80 -51.72
C ASN A 497 -0.41 -35.53 -51.28
N GLY A 498 0.28 -34.39 -51.40
CA GLY A 498 -0.12 -33.24 -52.22
C GLY A 498 -1.48 -32.50 -52.04
N VAL A 499 -1.37 -31.19 -52.29
CA VAL A 499 -2.43 -30.23 -52.66
C VAL A 499 -3.18 -29.53 -51.51
N ALA A 500 -3.13 -28.20 -51.54
CA ALA A 500 -3.80 -27.28 -50.63
C ALA A 500 -5.16 -26.80 -51.19
N PRO A 501 -6.09 -26.35 -50.32
CA PRO A 501 -7.13 -25.37 -50.66
C PRO A 501 -6.79 -24.02 -50.00
N GLN A 502 -6.60 -22.93 -50.75
CA GLN A 502 -7.63 -22.07 -51.34
C GLN A 502 -8.63 -21.44 -50.35
N GLN A 503 -8.66 -20.10 -50.38
CA GLN A 503 -9.57 -19.23 -49.64
C GLN A 503 -10.90 -19.08 -50.37
N HIS A 504 -12.01 -19.22 -49.65
CA HIS A 504 -13.39 -18.73 -49.90
C HIS A 504 -14.25 -19.31 -48.74
N GLN A 505 -15.28 -18.72 -48.13
CA GLN A 505 -16.06 -17.48 -48.23
C GLN A 505 -16.42 -17.06 -46.76
N GLN A 506 -17.08 -15.95 -46.39
CA GLN A 506 -17.78 -14.88 -47.11
C GLN A 506 -17.70 -13.55 -46.32
N GLN A 507 -18.64 -12.62 -46.50
CA GLN A 507 -18.84 -11.40 -45.69
C GLN A 507 -20.13 -11.49 -44.86
N SER A 508 -20.17 -10.75 -43.75
CA SER A 508 -21.35 -9.92 -43.44
C SER A 508 -20.87 -8.53 -43.01
N GLN A 509 -21.45 -7.49 -43.62
CA GLN A 509 -21.19 -6.09 -43.27
C GLN A 509 -22.03 -5.70 -42.06
N ASP A 510 -21.55 -4.74 -41.28
CA ASP A 510 -22.44 -3.72 -40.74
C ASP A 510 -21.69 -2.38 -40.64
N GLN A 511 -22.29 -1.31 -41.16
CA GLN A 511 -21.70 0.04 -41.17
C GLN A 511 -22.36 0.91 -40.11
N GLY A 512 -21.61 1.31 -39.09
CA GLY A 512 -21.98 2.38 -38.16
C GLY A 512 -21.42 3.72 -38.62
N ALA A 513 -22.29 4.72 -38.84
CA ALA A 513 -21.91 6.00 -39.46
C ALA A 513 -20.99 6.88 -38.60
N PHE A 514 -20.15 7.68 -39.27
CA PHE A 514 -19.26 8.67 -38.67
C PHE A 514 -20.05 9.95 -38.28
N ASP A 515 -19.95 10.36 -37.01
CA ASP A 515 -20.65 11.53 -36.47
C ASP A 515 -19.72 12.78 -36.41
N PRO A 516 -19.95 13.82 -37.24
CA PRO A 516 -19.12 15.03 -37.27
C PRO A 516 -19.18 15.87 -35.99
N SER A 517 -20.20 15.71 -35.14
CA SER A 517 -20.37 16.53 -33.94
C SER A 517 -19.22 16.39 -32.94
N ARG A 518 -18.58 15.21 -32.91
CA ARG A 518 -17.44 14.93 -32.01
C ARG A 518 -16.19 15.75 -32.35
N LEU A 519 -15.96 16.06 -33.61
CA LEU A 519 -14.85 16.92 -34.04
C LEU A 519 -15.06 18.39 -33.62
N ILE A 520 -16.31 18.86 -33.65
CA ILE A 520 -16.66 20.23 -33.22
C ILE A 520 -16.41 20.40 -31.71
N TRP A 521 -16.83 19.43 -30.89
CA TRP A 521 -16.56 19.47 -29.45
C TRP A 521 -15.06 19.37 -29.11
N LEU A 522 -14.27 18.60 -29.87
CA LEU A 522 -12.83 18.53 -29.71
C LEU A 522 -12.15 19.88 -30.02
N ALA A 523 -12.55 20.52 -31.13
CA ALA A 523 -12.03 21.83 -31.53
C ALA A 523 -12.39 22.94 -30.52
N VAL A 524 -13.64 22.96 -30.02
CA VAL A 524 -14.07 23.89 -28.97
C VAL A 524 -13.28 23.68 -27.68
N GLY A 525 -13.06 22.43 -27.27
CA GLY A 525 -12.25 22.11 -26.08
C GLY A 525 -10.80 22.62 -26.17
N ILE A 526 -10.17 22.49 -27.34
CA ILE A 526 -8.81 22.98 -27.61
C ILE A 526 -8.77 24.53 -27.57
N ILE A 527 -9.75 25.20 -28.18
CA ILE A 527 -9.83 26.68 -28.16
C ILE A 527 -10.02 27.21 -26.73
N VAL A 528 -10.87 26.57 -25.93
CA VAL A 528 -11.06 26.95 -24.51
C VAL A 528 -9.78 26.75 -23.69
N LEU A 529 -9.02 25.67 -23.93
CA LEU A 529 -7.72 25.45 -23.28
C LEU A 529 -6.68 26.52 -23.66
N ILE A 530 -6.64 26.94 -24.93
CA ILE A 530 -5.73 28.00 -25.40
C ILE A 530 -6.08 29.35 -24.76
N ILE A 531 -7.38 29.71 -24.68
CA ILE A 531 -7.84 30.97 -24.06
C ILE A 531 -7.58 30.98 -22.54
N ALA A 532 -7.81 29.84 -21.86
CA ALA A 532 -7.52 29.70 -20.44
C ALA A 532 -6.00 29.78 -20.15
N GLY A 533 -5.17 29.12 -20.96
CA GLY A 533 -3.72 29.17 -20.87
C GLY A 533 -3.16 30.59 -21.11
N GLY A 534 -3.63 31.27 -22.15
CA GLY A 534 -3.26 32.66 -22.45
C GLY A 534 -3.63 33.62 -21.31
N SER A 535 -4.81 33.45 -20.73
CA SER A 535 -5.27 34.25 -19.57
C SER A 535 -4.39 34.06 -18.34
N LEU A 536 -3.96 32.82 -18.06
CA LEU A 536 -3.06 32.52 -16.93
C LEU A 536 -1.65 33.11 -17.14
N ILE A 537 -1.13 33.08 -18.36
CA ILE A 537 0.17 33.69 -18.71
C ILE A 537 0.10 35.21 -18.56
N ALA A 538 -0.98 35.84 -19.03
CA ALA A 538 -1.21 37.28 -18.83
C ALA A 538 -1.30 37.65 -17.33
N LEU A 539 -2.01 36.85 -16.52
CA LEU A 539 -2.09 37.05 -15.07
C LEU A 539 -0.71 36.94 -14.40
N PHE A 540 0.09 35.95 -14.81
CA PHE A 540 1.44 35.73 -14.28
C PHE A 540 2.39 36.89 -14.64
N ILE A 541 2.34 37.39 -15.87
CA ILE A 541 3.13 38.55 -16.31
C ILE A 541 2.71 39.81 -15.53
N TYR A 542 1.41 40.07 -15.41
CA TYR A 542 0.88 41.20 -14.62
C TYR A 542 1.33 41.14 -13.15
N TYR A 543 1.24 39.96 -12.53
CA TYR A 543 1.68 39.75 -11.14
C TYR A 543 3.20 39.92 -10.96
N ARG A 544 4.00 39.58 -11.98
CA ARG A 544 5.46 39.76 -11.96
C ARG A 544 5.87 41.22 -12.18
N MET A 545 5.13 41.98 -12.98
CA MET A 545 5.35 43.42 -13.20
C MET A 545 4.98 44.24 -11.95
N ARG A 546 3.86 43.92 -11.30
CA ARG A 546 3.41 44.60 -10.07
C ARG A 546 4.31 44.36 -8.85
N LYS A 547 5.27 43.44 -8.94
CA LYS A 547 6.27 43.14 -7.89
C LYS A 547 7.66 43.77 -8.16
N ARG A 548 7.75 44.66 -9.16
CA ARG A 548 8.94 45.43 -9.55
C ARG A 548 8.70 46.95 -9.56
N GLN A 549 7.51 47.37 -9.11
CA GLN A 549 7.22 48.71 -8.60
C GLN A 549 7.16 48.61 -7.08
#